data_AF-A0A956IC78-F1
#
_entry.id   AF-A0A956IC78-F1
#
_cell.length_a   1.000
_cell.length_b   1.000
_cell.length_c   1.000
_cell.angle_alpha   90.00
_cell.angle_beta   90.00
_cell.angle_gamma   90.00
#
_symmetry.space_group_name_H-M   'P 1'
#
loop_
_entity.id
_entity.type
_entity.pdbx_description
1 polymer ?
#
loop_
_entity_poly.entity_id
_entity_poly.type
_entity_poly.pdbx_seq_one_letter_code
_entity_poly.pdbx_strand_id
1 'polypeptide(L)'
;ASDDGADGAAALASLVAGRDEQRAQLATDALLERRKEGRDDGTDALLAQLAECDDARGASRIRNLLRPVAGAWSTATKKKLLASADRALDAGRVGWREAYDLAASADGKTTAKHLREVIAAARKSRKRDRERELLGLLLRIDPTPEDRYRLALFLLGDSKLDTNRAARRSDEALKILDQLARQDFDVAGALRKEKNVSLEQLYYLGFCFAEEGDDLGSDLLKLVIAQAGRKKIATAAKNKLKLMGD
;
A
#
# COMPACT_ATOMS: atom_id res chain seq x y z
N ALA A 1 8.38 10.69 -43.55
CA ALA A 1 7.15 11.34 -43.07
C ALA A 1 6.76 10.84 -41.67
N SER A 2 7.73 10.62 -40.77
CA SER A 2 7.53 9.89 -39.51
C SER A 2 7.95 10.65 -38.25
N ASP A 3 8.59 11.83 -38.38
CA ASP A 3 9.03 12.64 -37.22
C ASP A 3 7.96 13.65 -36.77
N ASP A 4 7.35 14.40 -37.70
CA ASP A 4 6.36 15.44 -37.39
C ASP A 4 5.14 14.92 -36.58
N GLY A 5 4.78 13.64 -36.78
CA GLY A 5 3.67 13.01 -36.07
C GLY A 5 3.99 12.69 -34.60
N ALA A 6 5.21 12.24 -34.32
CA ALA A 6 5.69 11.90 -32.99
C ALA A 6 5.98 13.16 -32.15
N ASP A 7 6.56 14.19 -32.78
CA ASP A 7 6.80 15.49 -32.17
C ASP A 7 5.47 16.17 -31.78
N GLY A 8 4.44 16.05 -32.65
CA GLY A 8 3.10 16.52 -32.34
C GLY A 8 2.46 15.80 -31.15
N ALA A 9 2.59 14.48 -31.06
CA ALA A 9 2.05 13.70 -29.94
C ALA A 9 2.77 14.01 -28.61
N ALA A 10 4.09 14.25 -28.65
CA ALA A 10 4.86 14.67 -27.49
C ALA A 10 4.46 16.07 -26.99
N ALA A 11 4.26 17.01 -27.91
CA ALA A 11 3.77 18.35 -27.56
C ALA A 11 2.38 18.30 -26.91
N LEU A 12 1.45 17.49 -27.46
CA LEU A 12 0.13 17.27 -26.86
C LEU A 12 0.24 16.65 -25.47
N ALA A 13 1.10 15.64 -25.28
CA ALA A 13 1.31 15.01 -23.98
C ALA A 13 1.80 16.02 -22.91
N SER A 14 2.69 16.94 -23.29
CA SER A 14 3.13 18.02 -22.40
C SER A 14 1.98 18.97 -22.03
N LEU A 15 1.10 19.30 -22.98
CA LEU A 15 -0.08 20.13 -22.71
C LEU A 15 -1.08 19.44 -21.77
N VAL A 16 -1.27 18.12 -21.89
CA VAL A 16 -2.13 17.35 -20.96
C VAL A 16 -1.62 17.43 -19.51
N ALA A 17 -0.30 17.47 -19.31
CA ALA A 17 0.31 17.62 -17.99
C ALA A 17 0.20 19.06 -17.43
N GLY A 18 -0.10 20.05 -18.29
CA GLY A 18 -0.07 21.47 -17.96
C GLY A 18 -1.27 21.96 -17.12
N ARG A 19 -1.11 23.10 -16.44
CA ARG A 19 -2.13 23.66 -15.53
C ARG A 19 -3.29 24.39 -16.23
N ASP A 20 -3.14 24.73 -17.51
CA ASP A 20 -4.20 25.34 -18.31
C ASP A 20 -5.22 24.27 -18.69
N GLU A 21 -6.37 24.25 -17.99
CA GLU A 21 -7.40 23.24 -18.14
C GLU A 21 -8.00 23.22 -19.56
N GLN A 22 -8.15 24.37 -20.19
CA GLN A 22 -8.72 24.44 -21.54
C GLN A 22 -7.74 23.84 -22.55
N ARG A 23 -6.46 24.19 -22.48
CA ARG A 23 -5.43 23.62 -23.37
C ARG A 23 -5.23 22.13 -23.14
N ALA A 24 -5.25 21.70 -21.89
CA ALA A 24 -5.08 20.29 -21.55
C ALA A 24 -6.27 19.42 -21.98
N GLN A 25 -7.49 19.95 -21.90
CA GLN A 25 -8.68 19.27 -22.41
C GLN A 25 -8.61 19.14 -23.94
N LEU A 26 -8.29 20.22 -24.65
CA LEU A 26 -8.10 20.17 -26.11
C LEU A 26 -7.01 19.18 -26.52
N ALA A 27 -5.90 19.12 -25.77
CA ALA A 27 -4.83 18.16 -26.03
C ALA A 27 -5.24 16.71 -25.74
N THR A 28 -6.04 16.49 -24.71
CA THR A 28 -6.62 15.19 -24.36
C THR A 28 -7.55 14.71 -25.46
N ASP A 29 -8.46 15.56 -25.93
CA ASP A 29 -9.40 15.24 -27.01
C ASP A 29 -8.65 14.93 -28.31
N ALA A 30 -7.63 15.71 -28.66
CA ALA A 30 -6.78 15.47 -29.82
C ALA A 30 -6.06 14.10 -29.76
N LEU A 31 -5.52 13.72 -28.59
CA LEU A 31 -4.88 12.41 -28.40
C LEU A 31 -5.88 11.26 -28.47
N LEU A 32 -7.10 11.45 -27.95
CA LEU A 32 -8.16 10.46 -28.05
C LEU A 32 -8.62 10.22 -29.49
N GLU A 33 -8.82 11.29 -30.28
CA GLU A 33 -9.18 11.17 -31.69
C GLU A 33 -8.10 10.45 -32.50
N ARG A 34 -6.82 10.80 -32.30
CA ARG A 34 -5.70 10.08 -32.95
C ARG A 34 -5.71 8.60 -32.62
N ARG A 35 -5.99 8.24 -31.37
CA ARG A 35 -6.09 6.83 -30.95
C ARG A 35 -7.27 6.11 -31.59
N LYS A 36 -8.42 6.77 -31.77
CA LYS A 36 -9.57 6.20 -32.50
C LYS A 36 -9.22 5.91 -33.96
N GLU A 37 -8.33 6.70 -34.55
CA GLU A 37 -7.78 6.49 -35.89
C GLU A 37 -6.65 5.43 -35.92
N GLY A 38 -6.36 4.76 -34.81
CA GLY A 38 -5.34 3.71 -34.71
C GLY A 38 -3.92 4.23 -34.46
N ARG A 39 -3.73 5.52 -34.16
CA ARG A 39 -2.43 6.14 -33.87
C ARG A 39 -2.24 6.31 -32.35
N ASP A 40 -1.50 5.39 -31.72
CA ASP A 40 -1.15 5.47 -30.28
C ASP A 40 0.32 5.93 -30.05
N ASP A 41 0.74 6.92 -30.81
CA ASP A 41 2.10 7.49 -30.77
C ASP A 41 2.38 8.37 -29.54
N GLY A 42 1.34 8.78 -28.81
CA GLY A 42 1.47 9.60 -27.61
C GLY A 42 1.75 8.83 -26.31
N THR A 43 1.60 7.50 -26.28
CA THR A 43 1.68 6.72 -25.03
C THR A 43 3.03 6.87 -24.33
N ASP A 44 4.13 6.78 -25.07
CA ASP A 44 5.47 6.89 -24.48
C ASP A 44 5.75 8.29 -23.91
N ALA A 45 5.27 9.33 -24.58
CA ALA A 45 5.38 10.71 -24.11
C ALA A 45 4.53 10.94 -22.87
N LEU A 46 3.29 10.44 -22.84
CA LEU A 46 2.40 10.53 -21.67
C LEU A 46 2.99 9.78 -20.47
N LEU A 47 3.59 8.60 -20.66
CA LEU A 47 4.27 7.87 -19.58
C LEU A 47 5.47 8.64 -19.02
N ALA A 48 6.25 9.30 -19.89
CA ALA A 48 7.34 10.17 -19.45
C ALA A 48 6.82 11.38 -18.66
N GLN A 49 5.78 12.05 -19.16
CA GLN A 49 5.14 13.18 -18.48
C GLN A 49 4.55 12.77 -17.12
N LEU A 50 3.96 11.57 -17.00
CA LEU A 50 3.44 11.07 -15.72
C LEU A 50 4.55 10.93 -14.66
N ALA A 51 5.76 10.53 -15.07
CA ALA A 51 6.91 10.40 -14.19
C ALA A 51 7.47 11.76 -13.73
N GLU A 52 7.26 12.80 -14.53
CA GLU A 52 7.76 14.15 -14.34
C GLU A 52 6.71 15.13 -13.82
N CYS A 53 5.47 14.67 -13.63
CA CYS A 53 4.38 15.52 -13.26
C CYS A 53 4.45 15.94 -11.78
N ASP A 54 4.56 17.26 -11.57
CA ASP A 54 4.48 17.90 -10.25
C ASP A 54 3.07 18.40 -9.93
N ASP A 55 2.10 18.23 -10.85
CA ASP A 55 0.71 18.61 -10.66
C ASP A 55 -0.21 17.38 -10.55
N ALA A 56 -0.93 17.27 -9.44
CA ALA A 56 -1.78 16.12 -9.16
C ALA A 56 -2.91 15.97 -10.19
N ARG A 57 -3.46 17.09 -10.70
CA ARG A 57 -4.52 17.07 -11.72
C ARG A 57 -3.99 16.63 -13.07
N GLY A 58 -2.82 17.13 -13.49
CA GLY A 58 -2.08 16.67 -14.66
C GLY A 58 -1.83 15.16 -14.62
N ALA A 59 -1.26 14.66 -13.53
CA ALA A 59 -1.00 13.24 -13.35
C ALA A 59 -2.28 12.40 -13.46
N SER A 60 -3.40 12.87 -12.87
CA SER A 60 -4.67 12.15 -12.94
C SER A 60 -5.32 12.17 -14.33
N ARG A 61 -5.22 13.28 -15.06
CA ARG A 61 -5.66 13.34 -16.46
C ARG A 61 -4.88 12.37 -17.34
N ILE A 62 -3.55 12.35 -17.21
CA ILE A 62 -2.70 11.40 -17.94
C ILE A 62 -3.10 9.95 -17.62
N ARG A 63 -3.26 9.61 -16.32
CA ARG A 63 -3.71 8.28 -15.90
C ARG A 63 -5.05 7.91 -16.56
N ASN A 64 -6.03 8.80 -16.53
CA ASN A 64 -7.37 8.54 -17.06
C ASN A 64 -7.35 8.38 -18.59
N LEU A 65 -6.51 9.15 -19.28
CA LEU A 65 -6.30 9.03 -20.73
C LEU A 65 -5.66 7.68 -21.11
N LEU A 66 -4.73 7.18 -20.31
CA LEU A 66 -4.01 5.94 -20.60
C LEU A 66 -4.73 4.67 -20.12
N ARG A 67 -5.54 4.76 -19.05
CA ARG A 67 -6.18 3.61 -18.40
C ARG A 67 -6.96 2.69 -19.37
N PRO A 68 -7.77 3.18 -20.32
CA PRO A 68 -8.55 2.30 -21.21
C PRO A 68 -7.71 1.38 -22.10
N VAL A 69 -6.47 1.78 -22.43
CA VAL A 69 -5.57 1.00 -23.28
C VAL A 69 -4.51 0.22 -22.51
N ALA A 70 -4.38 0.48 -21.21
CA ALA A 70 -3.28 -0.02 -20.39
C ALA A 70 -3.19 -1.57 -20.34
N GLY A 71 -4.34 -2.24 -20.38
CA GLY A 71 -4.40 -3.71 -20.39
C GLY A 71 -3.75 -4.34 -21.63
N ALA A 72 -3.86 -3.69 -22.79
CA ALA A 72 -3.36 -4.17 -24.08
C ALA A 72 -1.88 -3.89 -24.33
N TRP A 73 -1.22 -3.16 -23.43
CA TRP A 73 0.19 -2.83 -23.58
C TRP A 73 1.10 -4.05 -23.53
N SER A 74 2.23 -3.94 -24.23
CA SER A 74 3.31 -4.92 -24.16
C SER A 74 3.89 -5.00 -22.74
N THR A 75 4.51 -6.13 -22.42
CA THR A 75 5.26 -6.31 -21.16
C THR A 75 6.37 -5.27 -20.99
N ALA A 76 7.01 -4.84 -22.09
CA ALA A 76 8.05 -3.81 -22.06
C ALA A 76 7.49 -2.45 -21.61
N THR A 77 6.33 -2.05 -22.15
CA THR A 77 5.64 -0.81 -21.77
C THR A 77 5.19 -0.86 -20.31
N LYS A 78 4.62 -1.99 -19.85
CA LYS A 78 4.23 -2.17 -18.44
C LYS A 78 5.44 -2.06 -17.49
N LYS A 79 6.58 -2.63 -17.87
CA LYS A 79 7.85 -2.51 -17.11
C LYS A 79 8.35 -1.05 -17.08
N LYS A 80 8.27 -0.33 -18.21
CA LYS A 80 8.64 1.09 -18.29
C LYS A 80 7.76 1.96 -17.40
N LEU A 81 6.46 1.65 -17.29
CA LEU A 81 5.55 2.33 -16.38
C LEU A 81 5.94 2.10 -14.91
N LEU A 82 6.22 0.86 -14.49
CA LEU A 82 6.69 0.57 -13.13
C LEU A 82 7.99 1.32 -12.80
N ALA A 83 8.97 1.29 -13.70
CA ALA A 83 10.21 2.05 -13.54
C ALA A 83 9.97 3.57 -13.48
N SER A 84 8.94 4.08 -14.16
CA SER A 84 8.56 5.49 -14.11
C SER A 84 7.86 5.84 -12.80
N ALA A 85 7.02 4.94 -12.27
CA ALA A 85 6.43 5.06 -10.95
C ALA A 85 7.50 5.10 -9.85
N ASP A 86 8.49 4.19 -9.92
CA ASP A 86 9.62 4.14 -8.99
C ASP A 86 10.43 5.46 -9.02
N ARG A 87 10.78 5.96 -10.22
CA ARG A 87 11.49 7.23 -10.39
C ARG A 87 10.71 8.41 -9.79
N ALA A 88 9.41 8.50 -10.05
CA ALA A 88 8.57 9.56 -9.48
C ALA A 88 8.47 9.45 -7.95
N LEU A 89 8.41 8.22 -7.43
CA LEU A 89 8.44 7.92 -6.00
C LEU A 89 9.75 8.44 -5.39
N ASP A 90 10.88 8.04 -5.92
CA ASP A 90 12.19 8.38 -5.36
C ASP A 90 12.48 9.89 -5.43
N ALA A 91 11.94 10.56 -6.45
CA ALA A 91 12.00 12.01 -6.59
C ALA A 91 10.96 12.76 -5.72
N GLY A 92 10.07 12.06 -5.00
CA GLY A 92 9.03 12.68 -4.17
C GLY A 92 7.93 13.39 -4.97
N ARG A 93 7.76 13.07 -6.25
CA ARG A 93 6.79 13.73 -7.15
C ARG A 93 5.37 13.23 -6.94
N VAL A 94 4.38 14.10 -7.10
CA VAL A 94 2.97 13.73 -6.87
C VAL A 94 2.45 12.62 -7.81
N GLY A 95 3.03 12.49 -9.01
CA GLY A 95 2.59 11.52 -10.03
C GLY A 95 2.83 10.04 -9.69
N TRP A 96 3.63 9.70 -8.68
CA TRP A 96 3.99 8.30 -8.40
C TRP A 96 2.78 7.42 -8.06
N ARG A 97 1.77 7.97 -7.35
CA ARG A 97 0.54 7.22 -6.98
C ARG A 97 -0.27 6.88 -8.22
N GLU A 98 -0.46 7.87 -9.09
CA GLU A 98 -1.21 7.74 -10.32
C GLU A 98 -0.54 6.76 -11.29
N ALA A 99 0.80 6.72 -11.31
CA ALA A 99 1.59 5.77 -12.08
C ALA A 99 1.40 4.32 -11.61
N TYR A 100 1.44 4.04 -10.30
CA TYR A 100 1.15 2.68 -9.81
C TYR A 100 -0.32 2.30 -9.98
N ASP A 101 -1.26 3.23 -9.81
CA ASP A 101 -2.68 2.96 -10.06
C ASP A 101 -2.93 2.59 -11.54
N LEU A 102 -2.22 3.25 -12.46
CA LEU A 102 -2.22 2.90 -13.89
C LEU A 102 -1.59 1.52 -14.12
N ALA A 103 -0.47 1.23 -13.46
CA ALA A 103 0.21 -0.06 -13.58
C ALA A 103 -0.69 -1.20 -13.07
N ALA A 104 -1.37 -0.99 -11.95
CA ALA A 104 -2.33 -1.93 -11.40
C ALA A 104 -3.53 -2.16 -12.35
N SER A 105 -3.98 -1.11 -13.04
CA SER A 105 -5.01 -1.22 -14.08
C SER A 105 -4.53 -2.04 -15.29
N ALA A 106 -3.23 -2.00 -15.59
CA ALA A 106 -2.61 -2.75 -16.70
C ALA A 106 -2.32 -4.22 -16.36
N ASP A 107 -1.87 -4.48 -15.13
CA ASP A 107 -1.56 -5.79 -14.56
C ASP A 107 -1.45 -5.69 -13.03
N GLY A 108 -2.55 -5.99 -12.34
CA GLY A 108 -2.63 -5.91 -10.88
C GLY A 108 -1.67 -6.87 -10.15
N LYS A 109 -1.52 -8.10 -10.64
CA LYS A 109 -0.69 -9.12 -9.99
C LYS A 109 0.80 -8.76 -10.07
N THR A 110 1.27 -8.37 -11.25
CA THR A 110 2.66 -7.94 -11.44
C THR A 110 2.95 -6.67 -10.64
N THR A 111 2.00 -5.72 -10.63
CA THR A 111 2.15 -4.48 -9.85
C THR A 111 2.20 -4.75 -8.36
N ALA A 112 1.35 -5.61 -7.83
CA ALA A 112 1.36 -5.98 -6.41
C ALA A 112 2.65 -6.69 -6.00
N LYS A 113 3.16 -7.61 -6.84
CA LYS A 113 4.46 -8.24 -6.62
C LYS A 113 5.59 -7.20 -6.56
N HIS A 114 5.63 -6.28 -7.53
CA HIS A 114 6.63 -5.20 -7.56
C HIS A 114 6.53 -4.30 -6.32
N LEU A 115 5.32 -3.88 -5.92
CA LEU A 115 5.11 -3.06 -4.73
C LEU A 115 5.62 -3.74 -3.45
N ARG A 116 5.46 -5.06 -3.30
CA ARG A 116 6.02 -5.79 -2.15
C ARG A 116 7.55 -5.71 -2.10
N GLU A 117 8.22 -5.75 -3.24
CA GLU A 117 9.68 -5.59 -3.34
C GLU A 117 10.10 -4.16 -2.93
N VAL A 118 9.38 -3.13 -3.41
CA VAL A 118 9.63 -1.73 -3.05
C VAL A 118 9.34 -1.47 -1.55
N ILE A 119 8.28 -2.05 -1.00
CA ILE A 119 7.94 -1.99 0.44
C ILE A 119 9.05 -2.64 1.27
N ALA A 120 9.53 -3.82 0.86
CA ALA A 120 10.63 -4.50 1.54
C ALA A 120 11.93 -3.67 1.53
N ALA A 121 12.21 -2.96 0.43
CA ALA A 121 13.33 -2.03 0.31
C ALA A 121 13.16 -0.79 1.22
N ALA A 122 11.96 -0.19 1.26
CA ALA A 122 11.62 0.92 2.14
C ALA A 122 11.81 0.55 3.62
N ARG A 123 11.35 -0.65 4.00
CA ARG A 123 11.55 -1.23 5.33
C ARG A 123 13.02 -1.40 5.68
N LYS A 124 13.81 -2.01 4.79
CA LYS A 124 15.26 -2.19 4.98
C LYS A 124 15.97 -0.85 5.16
N SER A 125 15.49 0.18 4.47
CA SER A 125 16.00 1.56 4.54
C SER A 125 15.40 2.37 5.69
N ARG A 126 14.56 1.77 6.55
CA ARG A 126 13.87 2.40 7.69
C ARG A 126 13.03 3.62 7.30
N LYS A 127 12.55 3.70 6.06
CA LYS A 127 11.65 4.76 5.58
C LYS A 127 10.21 4.45 5.99
N ARG A 128 9.90 4.61 7.28
CA ARG A 128 8.64 4.17 7.92
C ARG A 128 7.38 4.72 7.23
N ASP A 129 7.33 6.02 7.00
CA ASP A 129 6.17 6.67 6.36
C ASP A 129 5.99 6.18 4.92
N ARG A 130 7.09 6.00 4.20
CA ARG A 130 7.07 5.48 2.83
C ARG A 130 6.54 4.05 2.78
N GLU A 131 6.99 3.20 3.69
CA GLU A 131 6.49 1.83 3.82
C GLU A 131 4.97 1.83 4.06
N ARG A 132 4.48 2.69 4.97
CA ARG A 132 3.05 2.83 5.26
C ARG A 132 2.25 3.30 4.05
N GLU A 133 2.72 4.31 3.32
CA GLU A 133 2.06 4.82 2.12
C GLU A 133 1.92 3.76 1.03
N LEU A 134 2.99 3.00 0.79
CA LEU A 134 3.03 1.95 -0.22
C LEU A 134 2.17 0.74 0.18
N LEU A 135 2.13 0.37 1.46
CA LEU A 135 1.21 -0.64 1.97
C LEU A 135 -0.26 -0.24 1.75
N GLY A 136 -0.61 1.02 2.04
CA GLY A 136 -1.95 1.53 1.79
C GLY A 136 -2.37 1.44 0.32
N LEU A 137 -1.41 1.65 -0.60
CA LEU A 137 -1.62 1.44 -2.03
C LEU A 137 -1.79 -0.04 -2.37
N LEU A 138 -0.87 -0.91 -1.92
CA LEU A 138 -0.88 -2.36 -2.18
C LEU A 138 -2.20 -3.01 -1.75
N LEU A 139 -2.75 -2.60 -0.59
CA LEU A 139 -3.97 -3.17 -0.06
C LEU A 139 -5.22 -2.93 -0.91
N ARG A 140 -5.17 -1.96 -1.83
CA ARG A 140 -6.25 -1.68 -2.80
C ARG A 140 -6.12 -2.49 -4.10
N ILE A 141 -4.99 -3.14 -4.32
CA ILE A 141 -4.67 -3.79 -5.60
C ILE A 141 -4.86 -5.30 -5.49
N ASP A 142 -4.06 -5.96 -4.67
CA ASP A 142 -4.07 -7.42 -4.50
C ASP A 142 -3.45 -7.80 -3.15
N PRO A 143 -4.15 -7.52 -2.02
CA PRO A 143 -3.62 -7.75 -0.68
C PRO A 143 -3.48 -9.23 -0.33
N THR A 144 -2.36 -9.62 0.28
CA THR A 144 -2.25 -10.91 1.00
C THR A 144 -2.51 -10.74 2.50
N PRO A 145 -2.73 -11.85 3.24
CA PRO A 145 -2.78 -11.82 4.70
C PRO A 145 -1.53 -11.18 5.33
N GLU A 146 -0.34 -11.43 4.78
CA GLU A 146 0.92 -10.85 5.27
C GLU A 146 0.96 -9.32 5.09
N ASP A 147 0.42 -8.80 3.98
CA ASP A 147 0.35 -7.36 3.73
C ASP A 147 -0.57 -6.67 4.75
N ARG A 148 -1.72 -7.29 5.05
CA ARG A 148 -2.66 -6.81 6.08
C ARG A 148 -2.05 -6.89 7.47
N TYR A 149 -1.38 -8.00 7.79
CA TYR A 149 -0.66 -8.16 9.05
C TYR A 149 0.38 -7.06 9.23
N ARG A 150 1.11 -6.73 8.15
CA ARG A 150 2.11 -5.67 8.20
C ARG A 150 1.49 -4.30 8.46
N LEU A 151 0.35 -3.98 7.84
CA LEU A 151 -0.38 -2.75 8.18
C LEU A 151 -0.85 -2.76 9.64
N ALA A 152 -1.34 -3.89 10.15
CA ALA A 152 -1.78 -3.99 11.54
C ALA A 152 -0.66 -3.67 12.53
N LEU A 153 0.58 -4.10 12.24
CA LEU A 153 1.75 -3.74 13.06
C LEU A 153 2.04 -2.23 13.08
N PHE A 154 1.82 -1.53 11.96
CA PHE A 154 1.93 -0.07 11.93
C PHE A 154 0.89 0.60 12.80
N LEU A 155 -0.37 0.18 12.65
CA LEU A 155 -1.48 0.73 13.42
C LEU A 155 -1.33 0.43 14.92
N LEU A 156 -0.83 -0.75 15.27
CA LEU A 156 -0.52 -1.11 16.66
C LEU A 156 0.61 -0.26 17.23
N GLY A 157 1.60 0.12 16.40
CA GLY A 157 2.64 1.07 16.77
C GLY A 157 2.12 2.48 17.05
N ASP A 158 0.99 2.85 16.47
CA ASP A 158 0.34 4.15 16.66
C ASP A 158 -0.80 4.09 17.70
N SER A 159 -1.14 2.89 18.20
CA SER A 159 -2.23 2.67 19.16
C SER A 159 -1.86 3.23 20.54
N LYS A 160 -2.89 3.70 21.26
CA LYS A 160 -2.78 4.14 22.66
C LYS A 160 -2.80 2.97 23.66
N LEU A 161 -3.05 1.75 23.18
CA LEU A 161 -3.13 0.53 24.00
C LEU A 161 -4.18 0.63 25.11
N ASP A 162 -5.29 1.31 24.84
CA ASP A 162 -6.37 1.53 25.80
C ASP A 162 -7.31 0.32 25.86
N THR A 163 -7.39 -0.29 27.04
CA THR A 163 -8.17 -1.51 27.29
C THR A 163 -9.65 -1.26 27.52
N ASN A 164 -10.10 0.00 27.57
CA ASN A 164 -11.53 0.32 27.62
C ASN A 164 -12.25 -0.27 26.40
N ARG A 165 -13.41 -0.89 26.62
CA ARG A 165 -14.26 -1.49 25.60
C ARG A 165 -14.53 -0.58 24.40
N ALA A 166 -14.76 0.72 24.62
CA ALA A 166 -15.01 1.66 23.53
C ALA A 166 -13.76 1.87 22.66
N ALA A 167 -12.60 2.06 23.29
CA ALA A 167 -11.33 2.24 22.58
C ALA A 167 -10.95 0.99 21.79
N ARG A 168 -11.06 -0.20 22.41
CA ARG A 168 -10.82 -1.50 21.76
C ARG A 168 -11.64 -1.68 20.48
N ARG A 169 -12.94 -1.39 20.53
CA ARG A 169 -13.84 -1.50 19.36
C ARG A 169 -13.47 -0.57 18.20
N SER A 170 -12.82 0.55 18.49
CA SER A 170 -12.35 1.50 17.48
C SER A 170 -10.91 1.26 17.03
N ASP A 171 -10.17 0.35 17.67
CA ASP A 171 -8.78 0.08 17.31
C ASP A 171 -8.71 -0.77 16.03
N GLU A 172 -8.27 -0.13 14.94
CA GLU A 172 -8.15 -0.78 13.63
C GLU A 172 -7.09 -1.90 13.61
N ALA A 173 -6.06 -1.83 14.46
CA ALA A 173 -5.07 -2.90 14.54
C ALA A 173 -5.70 -4.19 15.08
N LEU A 174 -6.55 -4.08 16.11
CA LEU A 174 -7.29 -5.22 16.67
C LEU A 174 -8.21 -5.84 15.63
N LYS A 175 -8.98 -5.02 14.90
CA LYS A 175 -9.91 -5.50 13.86
C LYS A 175 -9.19 -6.29 12.76
N ILE A 176 -8.06 -5.78 12.28
CA ILE A 176 -7.31 -6.47 11.22
C ILE A 176 -6.73 -7.78 11.75
N LEU A 177 -6.18 -7.80 12.96
CA LEU A 177 -5.62 -9.03 13.56
C LEU A 177 -6.69 -10.07 13.86
N ASP A 178 -7.85 -9.67 14.36
CA ASP A 178 -9.03 -10.55 14.55
C ASP A 178 -9.46 -11.16 13.22
N GLN A 179 -9.61 -10.32 12.19
CA GLN A 179 -9.98 -10.79 10.85
C GLN A 179 -8.95 -11.78 10.28
N LEU A 180 -7.66 -11.55 10.50
CA LEU A 180 -6.59 -12.45 10.07
C LEU A 180 -6.63 -13.79 10.80
N ALA A 181 -6.83 -13.77 12.12
CA ALA A 181 -6.94 -14.98 12.93
C ALA A 181 -8.12 -15.86 12.45
N ARG A 182 -9.26 -15.23 12.14
CA ARG A 182 -10.44 -15.91 11.56
C ARG A 182 -10.23 -16.43 10.13
N GLN A 183 -9.17 -16.00 9.45
CA GLN A 183 -8.76 -16.45 8.12
C GLN A 183 -7.62 -17.47 8.19
N ASP A 184 -7.44 -18.13 9.34
CA ASP A 184 -6.40 -19.14 9.60
C ASP A 184 -4.96 -18.63 9.44
N PHE A 185 -4.75 -17.31 9.49
CA PHE A 185 -3.41 -16.75 9.55
C PHE A 185 -2.84 -16.91 10.97
N ASP A 186 -1.64 -17.50 11.09
CA ASP A 186 -0.95 -17.70 12.37
C ASP A 186 -0.42 -16.37 12.94
N VAL A 187 -1.34 -15.56 13.49
CA VAL A 187 -1.04 -14.25 14.09
C VAL A 187 -0.06 -14.39 15.25
N ALA A 188 -0.25 -15.40 16.12
CA ALA A 188 0.60 -15.63 17.29
C ALA A 188 2.05 -15.99 16.88
N GLY A 189 2.21 -16.89 15.92
CA GLY A 189 3.51 -17.28 15.39
C GLY A 189 4.20 -16.16 14.60
N ALA A 190 3.44 -15.33 13.88
CA ALA A 190 3.96 -14.13 13.24
C ALA A 190 4.47 -13.11 14.28
N LEU A 191 3.66 -12.79 15.30
CA LEU A 191 4.03 -11.87 16.39
C LEU A 191 5.22 -12.37 17.20
N ARG A 192 5.33 -13.68 17.43
CA ARG A 192 6.49 -14.30 18.11
C ARG A 192 7.81 -14.02 17.39
N LYS A 193 7.80 -13.91 16.05
CA LYS A 193 8.99 -13.64 15.23
C LYS A 193 9.28 -12.15 15.06
N GLU A 194 8.30 -11.29 15.33
CA GLU A 194 8.42 -9.84 15.16
C GLU A 194 9.18 -9.21 16.34
N LYS A 195 10.34 -8.61 16.03
CA LYS A 195 11.24 -8.06 17.06
C LYS A 195 10.84 -6.65 17.51
N ASN A 196 10.03 -5.95 16.71
CA ASN A 196 9.68 -4.56 16.94
C ASN A 196 8.36 -4.38 17.71
N VAL A 197 7.71 -5.47 18.12
CA VAL A 197 6.51 -5.42 18.97
C VAL A 197 6.95 -5.50 20.43
N SER A 198 6.53 -4.53 21.23
CA SER A 198 6.87 -4.47 22.65
C SER A 198 6.06 -5.50 23.46
N LEU A 199 6.56 -5.83 24.66
CA LEU A 199 5.82 -6.68 25.60
C LEU A 199 4.47 -6.06 26.00
N GLU A 200 4.38 -4.73 26.06
CA GLU A 200 3.14 -4.00 26.35
C GLU A 200 2.13 -4.15 25.22
N GLN A 201 2.58 -4.07 23.97
CA GLN A 201 1.72 -4.32 22.81
C GLN A 201 1.24 -5.78 22.78
N LEU A 202 2.13 -6.75 23.00
CA LEU A 202 1.73 -8.17 23.06
C LEU A 202 0.74 -8.43 24.20
N TYR A 203 0.97 -7.85 25.38
CA TYR A 203 0.03 -7.95 26.50
C TYR A 203 -1.31 -7.31 26.19
N TYR A 204 -1.31 -6.12 25.59
CA TYR A 204 -2.53 -5.42 25.16
C TYR A 204 -3.35 -6.28 24.21
N LEU A 205 -2.74 -6.80 23.14
CA LEU A 205 -3.41 -7.69 22.19
C LEU A 205 -3.96 -8.92 22.90
N GLY A 206 -3.12 -9.63 23.68
CA GLY A 206 -3.52 -10.83 24.40
C GLY A 206 -4.68 -10.59 25.36
N PHE A 207 -4.64 -9.47 26.10
CA PHE A 207 -5.74 -9.05 26.97
C PHE A 207 -7.04 -8.80 26.18
N CYS A 208 -6.97 -8.09 25.05
CA CYS A 208 -8.14 -7.73 24.27
C CYS A 208 -8.82 -8.97 23.67
N PHE A 209 -8.06 -9.88 23.06
CA PHE A 209 -8.58 -11.11 22.48
C PHE A 209 -9.12 -12.07 23.56
N ALA A 210 -8.42 -12.18 24.69
CA ALA A 210 -8.87 -12.97 25.84
C ALA A 210 -10.23 -12.53 26.39
N GLU A 211 -10.49 -11.22 26.40
CA GLU A 211 -11.77 -10.66 26.84
C GLU A 211 -12.93 -10.95 25.87
N GLU A 212 -12.62 -11.27 24.62
CA GLU A 212 -13.60 -11.68 23.61
C GLU A 212 -13.77 -13.20 23.55
N GLY A 213 -13.01 -13.95 24.37
CA GLY A 213 -13.04 -15.41 24.41
C GLY A 213 -12.28 -16.07 23.25
N ASP A 214 -11.36 -15.36 22.61
CA ASP A 214 -10.54 -15.87 21.51
C ASP A 214 -9.27 -16.56 22.05
N ASP A 215 -9.00 -17.78 21.56
CA ASP A 215 -7.82 -18.59 21.90
C ASP A 215 -6.50 -17.87 21.60
N LEU A 216 -6.48 -16.99 20.59
CA LEU A 216 -5.35 -16.11 20.28
C LEU A 216 -4.94 -15.28 21.50
N GLY A 217 -5.91 -14.86 22.32
CA GLY A 217 -5.68 -14.11 23.54
C GLY A 217 -4.80 -14.89 24.52
N SER A 218 -5.17 -16.14 24.78
CA SER A 218 -4.42 -17.01 25.68
C SER A 218 -3.00 -17.28 25.15
N ASP A 219 -2.84 -17.51 23.86
CA ASP A 219 -1.54 -17.75 23.22
C ASP A 219 -0.61 -16.55 23.31
N LEU A 220 -1.13 -15.34 23.10
CA LEU A 220 -0.35 -14.11 23.23
C LEU A 220 0.03 -13.82 24.68
N LEU A 221 -0.85 -14.07 25.65
CA LEU A 221 -0.51 -13.93 27.07
C LEU A 221 0.56 -14.94 27.51
N LYS A 222 0.49 -16.20 27.05
CA LYS A 222 1.54 -17.20 27.26
C LYS A 222 2.87 -16.76 26.65
N LEU A 223 2.84 -16.15 25.46
CA LEU A 223 4.02 -15.58 24.82
C LEU A 223 4.64 -14.44 25.65
N VAL A 224 3.82 -13.53 26.20
CA VAL A 224 4.28 -12.47 27.10
C VAL A 224 4.95 -13.07 28.33
N ILE A 225 4.38 -14.11 28.95
CA ILE A 225 4.97 -14.76 30.12
C ILE A 225 6.35 -15.34 29.78
N ALA A 226 6.46 -16.05 28.66
CA ALA A 226 7.70 -16.66 28.21
C ALA A 226 8.79 -15.61 27.95
N GLN A 227 8.45 -14.48 27.32
CA GLN A 227 9.42 -13.44 26.96
C GLN A 227 9.74 -12.48 28.11
N ALA A 228 8.78 -12.15 28.96
CA ALA A 228 8.93 -11.16 30.02
C ALA A 228 9.53 -11.72 31.31
N GLY A 229 9.51 -13.05 31.51
CA GLY A 229 10.12 -13.72 32.66
C GLY A 229 9.49 -13.32 33.99
N ARG A 230 10.27 -12.66 34.86
CA ARG A 230 9.84 -12.22 36.22
C ARG A 230 9.31 -10.78 36.28
N LYS A 231 9.12 -10.12 35.14
CA LYS A 231 8.60 -8.73 35.09
C LYS A 231 7.14 -8.67 35.53
N LYS A 232 6.70 -7.50 36.03
CA LYS A 232 5.30 -7.26 36.46
C LYS A 232 4.28 -7.61 35.38
N ILE A 233 4.59 -7.32 34.12
CA ILE A 233 3.71 -7.64 32.98
C ILE A 233 3.49 -9.15 32.80
N ALA A 234 4.48 -9.99 33.11
CA ALA A 234 4.33 -11.44 33.10
C ALA A 234 3.37 -11.89 34.21
N THR A 235 3.46 -11.28 35.39
CA THR A 235 2.52 -11.54 36.50
C THR A 235 1.10 -11.11 36.13
N ALA A 236 0.93 -9.95 35.49
CA ALA A 236 -0.36 -9.49 34.99
C ALA A 236 -0.95 -10.45 33.95
N ALA A 237 -0.14 -10.94 33.01
CA ALA A 237 -0.55 -11.95 32.03
C ALA A 237 -0.97 -13.27 32.70
N LYS A 238 -0.19 -13.78 33.67
CA LYS A 238 -0.55 -14.98 34.45
C LYS A 238 -1.87 -14.81 35.19
N ASN A 239 -2.09 -13.66 35.82
CA ASN A 239 -3.33 -13.40 36.53
C ASN A 239 -4.53 -13.35 35.58
N LYS A 240 -4.34 -12.80 34.37
CA LYS A 240 -5.40 -12.76 33.36
C LYS A 240 -5.78 -14.16 32.87
N LEU A 241 -4.81 -15.02 32.56
CA LEU A 241 -5.06 -16.42 32.18
C LEU A 241 -5.82 -17.18 33.28
N LYS A 242 -5.38 -17.03 34.54
CA LYS A 242 -6.07 -17.64 35.69
C LYS A 242 -7.54 -17.23 35.81
N LEU A 243 -7.87 -15.97 35.49
CA LEU A 243 -9.25 -15.48 35.50
C LEU A 243 -10.10 -16.08 34.37
N MET A 244 -9.47 -16.55 33.30
CA MET A 244 -10.13 -17.24 32.19
C MET A 244 -10.30 -18.75 32.44
N GLY A 245 -9.62 -19.29 33.46
CA GLY A 245 -9.59 -20.74 33.72
C GLY A 245 -8.42 -21.48 33.08
N ASP A 246 -7.45 -20.75 32.52
CA ASP A 246 -6.18 -21.25 31.94
C ASP A 246 -5.00 -21.12 32.93
#